data_AF-A0A3D2IF56-F1
#
_entry.id   AF-A0A3D2IF56-F1
#
_cell.length_a   1.000
_cell.length_b   1.000
_cell.length_c   1.000
_cell.angle_alpha   90.00
_cell.angle_beta   90.00
_cell.angle_gamma   90.00
#
_symmetry.space_group_name_H-M   'P 1'
#
loop_
_entity.id
_entity.type
_entity.pdbx_description
1 polymer ?
#
loop_
_entity_poly.entity_id
_entity_poly.type
_entity_poly.pdbx_seq_one_letter_code
_entity_poly.pdbx_strand_id
1 'polypeptide(L)'
;KLRNLIDRALTFGFHLNALDVRQHSRLHEETIEELFSKAEVHKNYSSLSEDEKIELLSRELKNPRPLSTNESERSEVSEKVLSVFEEIKDMLLLDKDSFGGYIISMTHGVSDMLEVMILAKEIGLWSYREGEVQTKLDIVPLFETIEDLEASSSLMAQMFDDEVFGKQVAARGNFQEIMLGYSDSNKDGGYWMANWALDKAQFDLGSVCRKFNVDFRLFHGRGGTIGRGGGQSNKAIMAMPAVSNNGRIRFTEQGEVLS
;
A
#
# COMPACT_ATOMS: atom_id res chain seq x y z
N LYS A 1 19.27 -26.65 20.41
CA LYS A 1 19.57 -25.31 21.00
C LYS A 1 20.11 -24.34 19.93
N LEU A 2 21.23 -24.64 19.26
CA LEU A 2 21.75 -23.77 18.18
C LEU A 2 20.78 -23.57 17.01
N ARG A 3 20.18 -24.64 16.48
CA ARG A 3 19.18 -24.53 15.39
C ARG A 3 18.03 -23.59 15.73
N ASN A 4 17.43 -23.73 16.91
CA ASN A 4 16.36 -22.84 17.37
C ASN A 4 16.80 -21.37 17.47
N LEU A 5 18.07 -21.09 17.79
CA LEU A 5 18.59 -19.72 17.80
C LEU A 5 18.74 -19.18 16.38
N ILE A 6 19.22 -20.01 15.45
CA ILE A 6 19.31 -19.66 14.03
C ILE A 6 17.90 -19.38 13.48
N ASP A 7 16.94 -20.25 13.73
CA ASP A 7 15.55 -20.07 13.27
C ASP A 7 14.95 -18.78 13.85
N ARG A 8 15.15 -18.49 15.14
CA ARG A 8 14.70 -17.24 15.76
C ARG A 8 15.36 -16.00 15.15
N ALA A 9 16.67 -16.05 14.91
CA ALA A 9 17.39 -14.94 14.30
C ALA A 9 16.94 -14.68 12.85
N LEU A 10 16.65 -15.74 12.09
CA LEU A 10 16.13 -15.63 10.72
C LEU A 10 14.67 -15.16 10.68
N THR A 11 13.85 -15.54 11.67
CA THR A 11 12.43 -15.16 11.71
C THR A 11 12.21 -13.75 12.23
N PHE A 12 12.93 -13.34 13.28
CA PHE A 12 12.64 -12.10 14.02
C PHE A 12 13.66 -10.98 13.77
N GLY A 13 14.83 -11.31 13.22
CA GLY A 13 15.93 -10.36 13.10
C GLY A 13 16.29 -9.70 14.44
N PHE A 14 16.69 -8.44 14.40
CA PHE A 14 16.90 -7.60 15.59
C PHE A 14 15.76 -6.61 15.85
N HIS A 15 14.77 -6.56 14.95
CA HIS A 15 13.59 -5.70 15.03
C HIS A 15 12.38 -6.38 15.66
N LEU A 16 12.44 -7.71 15.87
CA LEU A 16 11.35 -8.59 16.34
C LEU A 16 10.18 -8.68 15.36
N ASN A 17 9.55 -7.56 15.02
CA ASN A 17 8.49 -7.46 14.04
C ASN A 17 8.72 -6.23 13.16
N ALA A 18 8.41 -6.35 11.88
CA ALA A 18 8.31 -5.19 11.00
C ALA A 18 7.03 -4.41 11.32
N LEU A 19 7.12 -3.07 11.36
CA LEU A 19 5.97 -2.20 11.59
C LEU A 19 5.35 -1.78 10.26
N ASP A 20 4.06 -2.07 10.07
CA ASP A 20 3.28 -1.44 9.00
C ASP A 20 2.78 -0.07 9.46
N VAL A 21 2.73 0.85 8.51
CA VAL A 21 2.08 2.16 8.68
C VAL A 21 0.82 2.17 7.82
N ARG A 22 -0.30 2.58 8.41
CA ARG A 22 -1.57 2.71 7.68
C ARG A 22 -2.09 4.14 7.82
N GLN A 23 -2.49 4.73 6.70
CA GLN A 23 -3.11 6.06 6.67
C GLN A 23 -4.23 6.13 5.64
N HIS A 24 -5.18 7.04 5.82
CA HIS A 24 -6.25 7.29 4.87
C HIS A 24 -5.78 8.17 3.69
N SER A 25 -6.10 7.76 2.46
CA SER A 25 -5.82 8.48 1.20
C SER A 25 -6.06 9.99 1.26
N ARG A 26 -7.24 10.39 1.74
CA ARG A 26 -7.61 11.80 1.95
C ARG A 26 -6.55 12.66 2.65
N LEU A 27 -5.83 12.13 3.65
CA LEU A 27 -4.80 12.92 4.34
C LEU A 27 -3.54 13.09 3.47
N HIS A 28 -3.29 12.17 2.54
CA HIS A 28 -2.25 12.33 1.52
C HIS A 28 -2.65 13.44 0.55
N GLU A 29 -3.87 13.40 0.02
CA GLU A 29 -4.40 14.44 -0.88
C GLU A 29 -4.34 15.84 -0.25
N GLU A 30 -4.83 15.99 1.00
CA GLU A 30 -4.78 17.26 1.74
C GLU A 30 -3.34 17.77 1.92
N THR A 31 -2.38 16.86 2.19
CA THR A 31 -0.97 17.21 2.33
C THR A 31 -0.37 17.63 0.98
N ILE A 32 -0.69 16.92 -0.10
CA ILE A 32 -0.20 17.22 -1.45
C ILE A 32 -0.74 18.55 -1.96
N GLU A 33 -2.02 18.86 -1.70
CA GLU A 33 -2.59 20.16 -2.06
C GLU A 33 -1.84 21.31 -1.37
N GLU A 34 -1.56 21.18 -0.07
CA GLU A 34 -0.81 22.20 0.67
C GLU A 34 0.62 22.35 0.12
N LEU A 35 1.32 21.23 -0.11
CA LEU A 35 2.68 21.24 -0.65
C LEU A 35 2.73 21.87 -2.05
N PHE A 36 1.80 21.51 -2.94
CA PHE A 36 1.73 22.07 -4.29
C PHE A 36 1.36 23.54 -4.32
N SER A 37 0.47 23.98 -3.42
CA SER A 37 0.08 25.39 -3.31
C SER A 37 1.27 26.25 -2.86
N LYS A 38 2.02 25.79 -1.85
CA LYS A 38 3.21 26.49 -1.33
C LYS A 38 4.40 26.47 -2.29
N ALA A 39 4.56 25.39 -3.04
CA ALA A 39 5.60 25.25 -4.06
C ALA A 39 5.28 26.00 -5.37
N GLU A 40 4.14 26.69 -5.43
CA GLU A 40 3.59 27.34 -6.61
C GLU A 40 3.44 26.39 -7.82
N VAL A 41 3.21 25.10 -7.56
CA VAL A 41 2.99 24.06 -8.57
C VAL A 41 1.54 24.07 -9.05
N HIS A 42 0.60 24.04 -8.11
CA HIS A 42 -0.82 24.09 -8.38
C HIS A 42 -1.59 24.56 -7.14
N LYS A 43 -2.56 25.47 -7.30
CA LYS A 43 -3.25 26.10 -6.16
C LYS A 43 -4.36 25.26 -5.54
N ASN A 44 -5.00 24.41 -6.32
CA ASN A 44 -6.19 23.65 -5.91
C ASN A 44 -6.13 22.24 -6.49
N TYR A 45 -5.21 21.44 -5.99
CA TYR A 45 -4.94 20.08 -6.47
C TYR A 45 -6.17 19.18 -6.37
N SER A 46 -6.91 19.24 -5.26
CA SER A 46 -8.07 18.38 -5.00
C SER A 46 -9.25 18.60 -5.95
N SER A 47 -9.26 19.73 -6.68
CA SER A 47 -10.28 20.02 -7.71
C SER A 47 -9.99 19.39 -9.08
N LEU A 48 -8.80 18.85 -9.29
CA LEU A 48 -8.40 18.22 -10.55
C LEU A 48 -9.14 16.90 -10.75
N SER A 49 -9.43 16.56 -12.01
CA SER A 49 -9.84 15.21 -12.39
C SER A 49 -8.72 14.20 -12.17
N GLU A 50 -9.06 12.90 -12.11
CA GLU A 50 -8.07 11.84 -11.91
C GLU A 50 -6.95 11.87 -12.95
N ASP A 51 -7.29 12.04 -14.23
CA ASP A 51 -6.30 12.11 -15.31
C ASP A 51 -5.35 13.31 -15.14
N GLU A 52 -5.88 14.47 -14.74
CA GLU A 52 -5.08 15.67 -14.48
C GLU A 52 -4.19 15.51 -13.24
N LYS A 53 -4.67 14.82 -12.20
CA LYS A 53 -3.87 14.47 -11.02
C LYS A 53 -2.71 13.56 -11.41
N ILE A 54 -2.98 12.48 -12.14
CA ILE A 54 -1.95 11.52 -12.60
C ILE A 54 -0.89 12.24 -13.44
N GLU A 55 -1.29 13.10 -14.38
CA GLU A 55 -0.35 13.85 -15.22
C GLU A 55 0.54 14.76 -14.37
N LEU A 56 -0.06 15.52 -13.44
CA LEU A 56 0.66 16.44 -12.56
C LEU A 56 1.64 15.72 -11.63
N LEU A 57 1.17 14.68 -10.92
CA LEU A 57 1.98 13.89 -10.00
C LEU A 57 3.13 13.21 -10.75
N SER A 58 2.85 12.60 -11.91
CA SER A 58 3.88 11.95 -12.72
C SER A 58 4.97 12.93 -13.15
N ARG A 59 4.60 14.16 -13.51
CA ARG A 59 5.55 15.21 -13.86
C ARG A 59 6.41 15.61 -12.66
N GLU A 60 5.80 15.83 -11.49
CA GLU A 60 6.55 16.22 -10.30
C GLU A 60 7.41 15.07 -9.71
N LEU A 61 6.98 13.81 -9.85
CA LEU A 61 7.79 12.64 -9.47
C LEU A 61 9.07 12.53 -10.29
N LYS A 62 9.00 12.81 -11.60
CA LYS A 62 10.16 12.80 -12.50
C LYS A 62 11.09 14.02 -12.30
N ASN A 63 10.60 15.07 -11.64
CA ASN A 63 11.37 16.29 -11.41
C ASN A 63 12.28 16.14 -10.17
N PRO A 64 13.61 16.30 -10.27
CA PRO A 64 14.51 16.09 -9.12
C PRO A 64 14.42 17.17 -8.04
N ARG A 65 13.73 18.29 -8.28
CA ARG A 65 13.61 19.36 -7.28
C ARG A 65 12.72 18.92 -6.11
N PRO A 66 13.07 19.29 -4.86
CA PRO A 66 12.15 19.24 -3.72
C PRO A 66 10.98 20.22 -3.91
N LEU A 67 9.80 19.88 -3.36
CA LEU A 67 8.61 20.73 -3.41
C LEU A 67 8.62 21.79 -2.30
N SER A 68 9.01 21.45 -1.06
CA SER A 68 8.98 22.42 0.05
C SER A 68 10.21 22.35 0.93
N THR A 69 10.88 23.49 1.12
CA THR A 69 12.04 23.63 2.01
C THR A 69 11.73 24.38 3.30
N ASN A 70 10.50 24.86 3.50
CA ASN A 70 10.14 25.67 4.68
C ASN A 70 9.17 24.90 5.59
N GLU A 71 9.74 24.16 6.54
CA GLU A 71 9.00 23.32 7.50
C GLU A 71 8.10 24.16 8.42
N SER A 72 8.51 25.38 8.77
CA SER A 72 7.87 26.20 9.82
C SER A 72 6.46 26.72 9.50
N GLU A 73 5.97 26.51 8.27
CA GLU A 73 4.67 27.02 7.84
C GLU A 73 3.63 25.91 7.62
N ARG A 74 4.00 24.63 7.78
CA ARG A 74 3.12 23.47 7.50
C ARG A 74 1.91 23.43 8.43
N SER A 75 0.76 22.99 7.91
CA SER A 75 -0.39 22.67 8.74
C SER A 75 -0.11 21.48 9.65
N GLU A 76 -0.90 21.32 10.72
CA GLU A 76 -0.76 20.20 11.65
C GLU A 76 -0.97 18.84 10.96
N VAL A 77 -1.82 18.77 9.93
CA VAL A 77 -2.06 17.53 9.16
C VAL A 77 -0.82 17.18 8.35
N SER A 78 -0.32 18.11 7.53
CA SER A 78 0.85 17.89 6.69
C SER A 78 2.09 17.56 7.51
N GLU A 79 2.28 18.23 8.65
CA GLU A 79 3.39 17.96 9.56
C GLU A 79 3.32 16.54 10.15
N LYS A 80 2.13 16.09 10.57
CA LYS A 80 1.94 14.72 11.06
C LYS A 80 2.16 13.68 9.98
N VAL A 81 1.70 13.93 8.75
CA VAL A 81 1.91 12.99 7.64
C VAL A 81 3.40 12.89 7.31
N LEU A 82 4.10 14.01 7.14
CA LEU A 82 5.52 14.02 6.77
C LEU A 82 6.43 13.46 7.87
N SER A 83 6.17 13.78 9.14
CA SER A 83 6.95 13.22 10.26
C SER A 83 6.86 11.69 10.34
N VAL A 84 5.75 11.07 9.90
CA VAL A 84 5.68 9.61 9.78
C VAL A 84 6.63 9.08 8.71
N PHE A 85 6.78 9.75 7.56
CA PHE A 85 7.78 9.36 6.56
C PHE A 85 9.21 9.57 7.04
N GLU A 86 9.46 10.61 7.84
CA GLU A 86 10.76 10.83 8.50
C GLU A 86 11.09 9.68 9.47
N GLU A 87 10.12 9.27 10.30
CA GLU A 87 10.29 8.15 11.21
C GLU A 87 10.54 6.83 10.45
N ILE A 88 9.82 6.58 9.35
CA ILE A 88 10.06 5.41 8.47
C ILE A 88 11.51 5.43 7.94
N LYS A 89 12.01 6.60 7.54
CA LYS A 89 13.39 6.74 7.07
C LYS A 89 14.40 6.42 8.16
N ASP A 90 14.17 6.91 9.37
CA ASP A 90 15.04 6.65 10.52
C ASP A 90 15.02 5.15 10.91
N MET A 91 13.86 4.52 10.91
CA MET A 91 13.73 3.06 11.10
C MET A 91 14.54 2.28 10.06
N LEU A 92 14.42 2.63 8.78
CA LEU A 92 15.13 1.97 7.68
C LEU A 92 16.65 2.21 7.70
N LEU A 93 17.13 3.25 8.38
CA LEU A 93 18.56 3.46 8.62
C LEU A 93 19.09 2.53 9.72
N LEU A 94 18.27 2.21 10.72
CA LEU A 94 18.63 1.30 11.81
C LEU A 94 18.58 -0.17 11.38
N ASP A 95 17.51 -0.58 10.72
CA ASP A 95 17.33 -1.92 10.18
C ASP A 95 16.38 -1.87 8.97
N LYS A 96 16.88 -2.31 7.81
CA LYS A 96 16.14 -2.33 6.54
C LYS A 96 14.88 -3.21 6.57
N ASP A 97 14.82 -4.14 7.52
CA ASP A 97 13.71 -5.09 7.67
C ASP A 97 12.76 -4.71 8.82
N SER A 98 12.99 -3.56 9.50
CA SER A 98 12.13 -3.08 10.61
C SER A 98 10.82 -2.41 10.16
N PHE A 99 10.75 -1.98 8.90
CA PHE A 99 9.55 -1.41 8.30
C PHE A 99 8.88 -2.43 7.38
N GLY A 100 7.56 -2.54 7.49
CA GLY A 100 6.74 -3.42 6.66
C GLY A 100 6.25 -2.71 5.40
N GLY A 101 4.94 -2.54 5.29
CA GLY A 101 4.30 -1.81 4.19
C GLY A 101 3.67 -0.49 4.64
N TYR A 102 3.53 0.42 3.69
CA TYR A 102 2.72 1.63 3.80
C TYR A 102 1.34 1.37 3.19
N ILE A 103 0.34 1.19 4.03
CA ILE A 103 -1.03 0.81 3.65
C ILE A 103 -1.87 2.07 3.45
N ILE A 104 -2.47 2.21 2.28
CA ILE A 104 -3.36 3.31 1.93
C ILE A 104 -4.81 2.85 2.10
N SER A 105 -5.46 3.30 3.17
CA SER A 105 -6.89 3.05 3.40
C SER A 105 -7.71 3.86 2.40
N MET A 106 -8.82 3.29 1.93
CA MET A 106 -9.72 3.92 0.95
C MET A 106 -8.98 4.33 -0.33
N THR A 107 -8.33 3.35 -0.98
CA THR A 107 -7.70 3.58 -2.30
C THR A 107 -8.75 3.53 -3.40
N HIS A 108 -8.93 4.63 -4.12
CA HIS A 108 -9.92 4.77 -5.20
C HIS A 108 -9.29 5.11 -6.56
N GLY A 109 -8.07 5.64 -6.58
CA GLY A 109 -7.40 6.11 -7.80
C GLY A 109 -5.94 5.68 -7.91
N VAL A 110 -5.35 5.91 -9.09
CA VAL A 110 -3.90 5.80 -9.29
C VAL A 110 -3.21 6.97 -8.58
N SER A 111 -3.87 8.13 -8.52
CA SER A 111 -3.37 9.31 -7.82
C SER A 111 -3.01 9.00 -6.36
N ASP A 112 -3.83 8.22 -5.64
CA ASP A 112 -3.60 7.86 -4.23
C ASP A 112 -2.22 7.21 -4.03
N MET A 113 -1.81 6.36 -4.98
CA MET A 113 -0.49 5.71 -4.94
C MET A 113 0.63 6.71 -5.22
N LEU A 114 0.44 7.56 -6.24
CA LEU A 114 1.42 8.54 -6.67
C LEU A 114 1.61 9.67 -5.64
N GLU A 115 0.56 10.04 -4.89
CA GLU A 115 0.62 10.99 -3.78
C GLU A 115 1.57 10.49 -2.69
N VAL A 116 1.43 9.24 -2.26
CA VAL A 116 2.37 8.61 -1.31
C VAL A 116 3.80 8.57 -1.86
N MET A 117 3.98 8.36 -3.17
CA MET A 117 5.30 8.42 -3.80
C MET A 117 5.90 9.83 -3.76
N ILE A 118 5.10 10.89 -3.91
CA ILE A 118 5.57 12.28 -3.74
C ILE A 118 6.01 12.51 -2.29
N LEU A 119 5.19 12.11 -1.31
CA LEU A 119 5.53 12.27 0.11
C LEU A 119 6.83 11.53 0.45
N ALA A 120 6.99 10.31 -0.05
CA ALA A 120 8.21 9.53 0.07
C ALA A 120 9.41 10.21 -0.59
N LYS A 121 9.22 10.83 -1.76
CA LYS A 121 10.26 11.55 -2.48
C LYS A 121 10.77 12.75 -1.68
N GLU A 122 9.88 13.54 -1.08
CA GLU A 122 10.25 14.71 -0.28
C GLU A 122 11.16 14.34 0.90
N ILE A 123 10.98 13.16 1.48
CA ILE A 123 11.80 12.68 2.60
C ILE A 123 13.03 11.88 2.12
N GLY A 124 13.14 11.57 0.83
CA GLY A 124 14.25 10.82 0.25
C GLY A 124 14.15 9.29 0.43
N LEU A 125 12.93 8.79 0.63
CA LEU A 125 12.60 7.35 0.59
C LEU A 125 12.32 6.85 -0.84
N TRP A 126 12.13 7.78 -1.76
CA TRP A 126 11.85 7.53 -3.17
C TRP A 126 12.65 8.48 -4.06
N SER A 127 13.10 8.03 -5.23
CA SER A 127 13.72 8.90 -6.22
C SER A 127 13.58 8.36 -7.64
N TYR A 128 13.63 9.29 -8.61
CA TYR A 128 13.66 8.99 -10.03
C TYR A 128 14.94 9.54 -10.66
N ARG A 129 15.76 8.68 -11.25
CA ARG A 129 17.02 9.08 -11.92
C ARG A 129 17.25 8.23 -13.16
N GLU A 130 17.66 8.88 -14.25
CA GLU A 130 18.06 8.20 -15.49
C GLU A 130 17.00 7.23 -16.05
N GLY A 131 15.71 7.48 -15.78
CA GLY A 131 14.62 6.63 -16.23
C GLY A 131 14.24 5.51 -15.25
N GLU A 132 14.98 5.35 -14.15
CA GLU A 132 14.77 4.32 -13.13
C GLU A 132 14.22 4.90 -11.83
N VAL A 133 13.42 4.09 -11.12
CA VAL A 133 12.92 4.38 -9.79
C VAL A 133 13.77 3.66 -8.76
N GLN A 134 14.14 4.36 -7.69
CA GLN A 134 14.68 3.76 -6.48
C GLN A 134 13.73 4.04 -5.33
N THR A 135 13.34 2.99 -4.61
CA THR A 135 12.36 3.07 -3.53
C THR A 135 12.72 2.13 -2.40
N LYS A 136 12.45 2.56 -1.17
CA LYS A 136 12.50 1.70 0.01
C LYS A 136 11.11 1.35 0.55
N LEU A 137 10.06 1.90 -0.06
CA LEU A 137 8.69 1.73 0.39
C LEU A 137 7.97 0.65 -0.41
N ASP A 138 7.28 -0.22 0.31
CA ASP A 138 6.24 -1.09 -0.21
C ASP A 138 4.90 -0.39 -0.01
N ILE A 139 4.26 0.07 -1.09
CA ILE A 139 3.01 0.84 -1.01
C ILE A 139 1.86 -0.12 -1.30
N VAL A 140 0.97 -0.29 -0.34
CA VAL A 140 -0.06 -1.33 -0.33
C VAL A 140 -1.44 -0.67 -0.45
N PRO A 141 -2.15 -0.81 -1.58
CA PRO A 141 -3.52 -0.35 -1.69
C PRO A 141 -4.42 -1.24 -0.84
N LEU A 142 -5.38 -0.63 -0.14
CA LEU A 142 -6.39 -1.32 0.63
C LEU A 142 -7.78 -1.05 0.06
N PHE A 143 -8.42 -2.12 -0.45
CA PHE A 143 -9.79 -2.11 -0.96
C PHE A 143 -10.75 -2.55 0.15
N GLU A 144 -11.63 -1.66 0.61
CA GLU A 144 -12.44 -1.86 1.82
C GLU A 144 -13.93 -2.04 1.55
N THR A 145 -14.49 -1.30 0.60
CA THR A 145 -15.92 -1.36 0.25
C THR A 145 -16.22 -2.44 -0.79
N ILE A 146 -17.49 -2.74 -1.02
CA ILE A 146 -17.85 -3.71 -2.07
C ILE A 146 -17.51 -3.14 -3.45
N GLU A 147 -17.80 -1.87 -3.67
CA GLU A 147 -17.49 -1.17 -4.91
C GLU A 147 -15.98 -1.17 -5.19
N ASP A 148 -15.15 -0.93 -4.16
CA ASP A 148 -13.69 -0.99 -4.29
C ASP A 148 -13.22 -2.39 -4.66
N LEU A 149 -13.78 -3.44 -4.03
CA LEU A 149 -13.44 -4.83 -4.33
C LEU A 149 -13.82 -5.19 -5.77
N GLU A 150 -14.99 -4.75 -6.25
CA GLU A 150 -15.42 -4.97 -7.64
C GLU A 150 -14.55 -4.21 -8.66
N ALA A 151 -14.10 -3.01 -8.32
CA ALA A 151 -13.24 -2.19 -9.18
C ALA A 151 -11.75 -2.56 -9.09
N SER A 152 -11.33 -3.26 -8.02
CA SER A 152 -9.92 -3.49 -7.65
C SER A 152 -9.04 -4.02 -8.78
N SER A 153 -9.51 -5.02 -9.53
CA SER A 153 -8.75 -5.60 -10.65
C SER A 153 -8.53 -4.60 -11.78
N SER A 154 -9.54 -3.79 -12.10
CA SER A 154 -9.44 -2.76 -13.13
C SER A 154 -8.52 -1.62 -12.71
N LEU A 155 -8.57 -1.22 -11.43
CA LEU A 155 -7.72 -0.17 -10.88
C LEU A 155 -6.25 -0.64 -10.79
N MET A 156 -6.00 -1.87 -10.36
CA MET A 156 -4.65 -2.45 -10.38
C MET A 156 -4.08 -2.55 -11.81
N ALA A 157 -4.91 -2.85 -12.82
CA ALA A 157 -4.47 -2.81 -14.21
C ALA A 157 -4.00 -1.41 -14.62
N GLN A 158 -4.78 -0.37 -14.27
CA GLN A 158 -4.41 1.03 -14.53
C GLN A 158 -3.12 1.42 -13.82
N MET A 159 -2.97 1.03 -12.55
CA MET A 159 -1.73 1.24 -11.78
C MET A 159 -0.53 0.57 -12.45
N PHE A 160 -0.66 -0.67 -12.93
CA PHE A 160 0.45 -1.37 -13.59
C PHE A 160 0.76 -0.82 -15.00
N ASP A 161 -0.23 -0.28 -15.71
CA ASP A 161 -0.04 0.41 -17.00
C ASP A 161 0.55 1.82 -16.83
N ASP A 162 0.40 2.47 -15.67
CA ASP A 162 1.01 3.77 -15.38
C ASP A 162 2.54 3.68 -15.41
N GLU A 163 3.20 4.64 -16.08
CA GLU A 163 4.64 4.59 -16.29
C GLU A 163 5.42 4.69 -14.97
N VAL A 164 4.97 5.53 -14.05
CA VAL A 164 5.73 5.85 -12.83
C VAL A 164 5.48 4.79 -11.76
N PHE A 165 4.23 4.36 -11.60
CA PHE A 165 3.88 3.26 -10.70
C PHE A 165 4.38 1.90 -11.19
N GLY A 166 4.32 1.63 -12.50
CA GLY A 166 4.93 0.43 -13.08
C GLY A 166 6.43 0.33 -12.79
N LYS A 167 7.16 1.46 -12.85
CA LYS A 167 8.58 1.52 -12.44
C LYS A 167 8.80 1.35 -10.94
N GLN A 168 7.89 1.84 -10.10
CA GLN A 168 7.89 1.58 -8.66
C GLN A 168 7.76 0.08 -8.36
N VAL A 169 6.83 -0.62 -9.02
CA VAL A 169 6.67 -2.08 -8.90
C VAL A 169 7.91 -2.82 -9.40
N ALA A 170 8.50 -2.39 -10.52
CA ALA A 170 9.74 -2.96 -11.03
C ALA A 170 10.92 -2.79 -10.06
N ALA A 171 11.06 -1.61 -9.43
CA ALA A 171 12.07 -1.33 -8.42
C ALA A 171 11.91 -2.19 -7.14
N ARG A 172 10.70 -2.70 -6.89
CA ARG A 172 10.38 -3.66 -5.83
C ARG A 172 10.53 -5.12 -6.26
N GLY A 173 11.09 -5.38 -7.45
CA GLY A 173 11.32 -6.73 -7.97
C GLY A 173 10.09 -7.35 -8.63
N ASN A 174 9.23 -6.51 -9.24
CA ASN A 174 7.94 -6.92 -9.82
C ASN A 174 7.05 -7.64 -8.79
N PHE A 175 6.99 -7.09 -7.59
CA PHE A 175 6.17 -7.61 -6.50
C PHE A 175 5.23 -6.53 -5.98
N GLN A 176 3.95 -6.86 -5.82
CA GLN A 176 2.94 -5.97 -5.26
C GLN A 176 2.12 -6.68 -4.17
N GLU A 177 2.10 -6.12 -2.96
CA GLU A 177 1.15 -6.54 -1.93
C GLU A 177 -0.16 -5.76 -2.07
N ILE A 178 -1.30 -6.43 -1.89
CA ILE A 178 -2.64 -5.82 -2.01
C ILE A 178 -3.45 -6.22 -0.79
N MET A 179 -3.98 -5.25 -0.05
CA MET A 179 -4.75 -5.51 1.16
C MET A 179 -6.26 -5.53 0.86
N LEU A 180 -6.95 -6.50 1.47
CA LEU A 180 -8.39 -6.70 1.34
C LEU A 180 -9.07 -6.44 2.69
N GLY A 181 -10.00 -5.48 2.73
CA GLY A 181 -10.86 -5.23 3.88
C GLY A 181 -12.04 -6.20 3.88
N TYR A 182 -12.29 -6.88 5.00
CA TYR A 182 -13.45 -7.79 5.15
C TYR A 182 -14.55 -7.19 6.01
N SER A 183 -14.18 -6.53 7.12
CA SER A 183 -15.14 -6.03 8.10
C SER A 183 -15.98 -4.88 7.58
N ASP A 184 -15.42 -4.03 6.73
CA ASP A 184 -16.13 -2.85 6.23
C ASP A 184 -17.06 -3.21 5.07
N SER A 185 -16.65 -4.10 4.16
CA SER A 185 -17.55 -4.67 3.13
C SER A 185 -18.71 -5.48 3.75
N ASN A 186 -18.49 -6.12 4.91
CA ASN A 186 -19.58 -6.79 5.65
C ASN A 186 -20.63 -5.80 6.20
N LYS A 187 -20.21 -4.59 6.60
CA LYS A 187 -21.14 -3.54 7.05
C LYS A 187 -21.93 -2.95 5.88
N ASP A 188 -21.34 -2.98 4.69
CA ASP A 188 -21.84 -2.35 3.48
C ASP A 188 -22.93 -3.18 2.78
N GLY A 189 -22.65 -4.44 2.41
CA GLY A 189 -23.61 -5.30 1.68
C GLY A 189 -24.06 -6.57 2.43
N GLY A 190 -23.64 -6.75 3.68
CA GLY A 190 -23.92 -7.94 4.48
C GLY A 190 -23.07 -9.16 4.13
N TYR A 191 -23.14 -10.19 4.97
CA TYR A 191 -22.15 -11.28 5.00
C TYR A 191 -21.99 -12.05 3.69
N TRP A 192 -23.08 -12.43 3.03
CA TRP A 192 -23.00 -13.24 1.80
C TRP A 192 -22.41 -12.47 0.63
N MET A 193 -22.88 -11.25 0.41
CA MET A 193 -22.38 -10.39 -0.67
C MET A 193 -20.91 -10.05 -0.47
N ALA A 194 -20.51 -9.70 0.76
CA ALA A 194 -19.11 -9.42 1.07
C ALA A 194 -18.20 -10.62 0.77
N ASN A 195 -18.56 -11.84 1.20
CA ASN A 195 -17.75 -13.03 0.92
C ASN A 195 -17.68 -13.37 -0.58
N TRP A 196 -18.78 -13.20 -1.32
CA TRP A 196 -18.78 -13.39 -2.77
C TRP A 196 -17.92 -12.35 -3.49
N ALA A 197 -18.06 -11.07 -3.12
CA ALA A 197 -17.25 -9.98 -3.67
C ALA A 197 -15.76 -10.21 -3.40
N LEU A 198 -15.41 -10.66 -2.19
CA LEU A 198 -14.03 -11.00 -1.83
C LEU A 198 -13.48 -12.19 -2.61
N ASP A 199 -14.26 -13.25 -2.82
CA ASP A 199 -13.82 -14.40 -3.62
C ASP A 199 -13.57 -14.01 -5.08
N LYS A 200 -14.51 -13.26 -5.66
CA LYS A 200 -14.38 -12.72 -7.01
C LYS A 200 -13.18 -11.77 -7.14
N ALA A 201 -13.03 -10.81 -6.21
CA ALA A 201 -11.92 -9.88 -6.20
C ALA A 201 -10.57 -10.60 -6.08
N GLN A 202 -10.45 -11.62 -5.21
CA GLN A 202 -9.24 -12.43 -5.12
C GLN A 202 -8.90 -13.11 -6.46
N PHE A 203 -9.88 -13.68 -7.15
CA PHE A 203 -9.68 -14.29 -8.47
C PHE A 203 -9.27 -13.26 -9.53
N ASP A 204 -9.98 -12.14 -9.59
CA ASP A 204 -9.75 -11.09 -10.60
C ASP A 204 -8.41 -10.37 -10.36
N LEU A 205 -8.02 -10.15 -9.09
CA LEU A 205 -6.72 -9.60 -8.71
C LEU A 205 -5.58 -10.55 -9.04
N GLY A 206 -5.74 -11.85 -8.76
CA GLY A 206 -4.72 -12.83 -9.14
C GLY A 206 -4.57 -12.94 -10.65
N SER A 207 -5.66 -12.81 -11.40
CA SER A 207 -5.66 -12.83 -12.86
C SER A 207 -4.96 -11.60 -13.46
N VAL A 208 -5.23 -10.40 -12.96
CA VAL A 208 -4.57 -9.18 -13.45
C VAL A 208 -3.08 -9.15 -13.10
N CYS A 209 -2.68 -9.52 -11.89
CA CYS A 209 -1.25 -9.57 -11.52
C CYS A 209 -0.48 -10.52 -12.45
N ARG A 210 -1.04 -11.70 -12.75
CA ARG A 210 -0.43 -12.65 -13.70
C ARG A 210 -0.38 -12.10 -15.13
N LYS A 211 -1.43 -11.42 -15.60
CA LYS A 211 -1.46 -10.78 -16.93
C LYS A 211 -0.32 -9.78 -17.10
N PHE A 212 -0.02 -9.02 -16.04
CA PHE A 212 1.05 -8.02 -16.01
C PHE A 212 2.43 -8.60 -15.60
N ASN A 213 2.52 -9.92 -15.36
CA ASN A 213 3.74 -10.58 -14.88
C ASN A 213 4.30 -9.97 -13.58
N VAL A 214 3.40 -9.58 -12.68
CA VAL A 214 3.69 -9.07 -11.33
C VAL A 214 3.43 -10.20 -10.33
N ASP A 215 4.45 -10.59 -9.55
CA ASP A 215 4.24 -11.46 -8.39
C ASP A 215 3.51 -10.66 -7.30
N PHE A 216 2.77 -11.33 -6.44
CA PHE A 216 1.91 -10.61 -5.50
C PHE A 216 1.71 -11.35 -4.19
N ARG A 217 1.16 -10.65 -3.20
CA ARG A 217 0.63 -11.26 -1.99
C ARG A 217 -0.66 -10.56 -1.62
N LEU A 218 -1.68 -11.32 -1.30
CA LEU A 218 -2.89 -10.77 -0.72
C LEU A 218 -2.72 -10.66 0.79
N PHE A 219 -2.96 -9.46 1.30
CA PHE A 219 -2.99 -9.15 2.72
C PHE A 219 -4.44 -9.13 3.20
N HIS A 220 -4.83 -10.20 3.88
CA HIS A 220 -6.18 -10.35 4.41
C HIS A 220 -6.37 -9.55 5.70
N GLY A 221 -7.17 -8.49 5.63
CA GLY A 221 -7.52 -7.67 6.79
C GLY A 221 -8.43 -8.38 7.79
N ARG A 222 -8.82 -7.63 8.82
CA ARG A 222 -9.63 -8.12 9.94
C ARG A 222 -11.03 -8.58 9.52
N GLY A 223 -11.51 -9.68 10.11
CA GLY A 223 -12.91 -10.12 10.03
C GLY A 223 -13.21 -11.19 8.98
N GLY A 224 -12.22 -11.55 8.16
CA GLY A 224 -12.31 -12.71 7.27
C GLY A 224 -12.28 -14.04 8.03
N THR A 225 -12.77 -15.10 7.41
CA THR A 225 -12.69 -16.47 7.94
C THR A 225 -11.25 -16.94 8.18
N ILE A 226 -10.28 -16.36 7.45
CA ILE A 226 -8.84 -16.63 7.56
C ILE A 226 -8.28 -16.19 8.92
N GLY A 227 -8.70 -15.02 9.44
CA GLY A 227 -8.19 -14.43 10.68
C GLY A 227 -8.86 -14.91 11.97
N ARG A 228 -9.70 -15.97 11.93
CA ARG A 228 -10.42 -16.48 13.11
C ARG A 228 -9.69 -17.59 13.88
N GLY A 229 -8.47 -17.96 13.46
CA GLY A 229 -7.64 -18.97 14.11
C GLY A 229 -8.16 -20.41 14.04
N GLY A 230 -7.29 -21.37 14.35
CA GLY A 230 -7.62 -22.80 14.45
C GLY A 230 -7.81 -23.53 13.11
N GLY A 231 -8.44 -24.71 13.14
CA GLY A 231 -8.58 -25.59 11.96
C GLY A 231 -9.45 -25.05 10.82
N GLN A 232 -10.16 -23.93 11.05
CA GLN A 232 -10.96 -23.25 10.03
C GLN A 232 -10.10 -22.36 9.11
N SER A 233 -9.00 -21.79 9.62
CA SER A 233 -8.07 -20.98 8.81
C SER A 233 -7.41 -21.81 7.71
N ASN A 234 -7.00 -23.05 7.99
CA ASN A 234 -6.43 -23.94 6.95
C ASN A 234 -7.43 -24.20 5.81
N LYS A 235 -8.70 -24.46 6.15
CA LYS A 235 -9.75 -24.65 5.14
C LYS A 235 -10.01 -23.38 4.33
N ALA A 236 -9.99 -22.22 4.98
CA ALA A 236 -10.18 -20.94 4.30
C ALA A 236 -9.02 -20.63 3.33
N ILE A 237 -7.77 -20.90 3.73
CA ILE A 237 -6.59 -20.77 2.87
C ILE A 237 -6.70 -21.71 1.67
N MET A 238 -7.07 -22.97 1.88
CA MET A 238 -7.25 -23.95 0.80
C MET A 238 -8.42 -23.62 -0.13
N ALA A 239 -9.40 -22.83 0.33
CA ALA A 239 -10.55 -22.40 -0.44
C ALA A 239 -10.27 -21.15 -1.29
N MET A 240 -9.12 -20.48 -1.12
CA MET A 240 -8.77 -19.32 -1.93
C MET A 240 -8.65 -19.71 -3.42
N PRO A 241 -9.01 -18.79 -4.34
CA PRO A 241 -8.89 -19.04 -5.77
C PRO A 241 -7.49 -19.54 -6.16
N ALA A 242 -7.42 -20.58 -6.99
CA ALA A 242 -6.15 -21.21 -7.37
C ALA A 242 -5.16 -20.22 -8.02
N VAL A 243 -5.67 -19.19 -8.71
CA VAL A 243 -4.88 -18.12 -9.31
C VAL A 243 -4.12 -17.28 -8.28
N SER A 244 -4.60 -17.25 -7.03
CA SER A 244 -4.01 -16.51 -5.90
C SER A 244 -3.11 -17.36 -5.01
N ASN A 245 -3.00 -18.67 -5.30
CA ASN A 245 -2.14 -19.59 -4.58
C ASN A 245 -0.71 -19.58 -5.17
N ASN A 246 0.16 -18.73 -4.62
CA ASN A 246 1.58 -18.64 -4.99
C ASN A 246 2.54 -18.89 -3.82
N GLY A 247 2.05 -19.43 -2.70
CA GLY A 247 2.84 -19.74 -1.52
C GLY A 247 3.13 -18.54 -0.61
N ARG A 248 2.55 -17.36 -0.91
CA ARG A 248 2.66 -16.16 -0.09
C ARG A 248 1.29 -15.82 0.49
N ILE A 249 1.21 -15.62 1.80
CA ILE A 249 0.00 -15.17 2.47
C ILE A 249 0.37 -14.21 3.61
N ARG A 250 -0.46 -13.19 3.81
CA ARG A 250 -0.38 -12.29 4.96
C ARG A 250 -1.79 -12.06 5.47
N PHE A 251 -1.98 -12.06 6.78
CA PHE A 251 -3.29 -11.80 7.38
C PHE A 251 -3.14 -11.07 8.71
N THR A 252 -4.15 -10.29 9.06
CA THR A 252 -4.23 -9.62 10.35
C THR A 252 -4.74 -10.61 11.40
N GLU A 253 -3.91 -10.92 12.39
CA GLU A 253 -4.37 -11.57 13.62
C GLU A 253 -5.07 -10.55 14.52
N GLN A 254 -6.25 -10.91 15.01
CA GLN A 254 -7.05 -10.05 15.86
C GLN A 254 -6.51 -10.04 17.28
N GLY A 255 -6.41 -8.86 17.90
CA GLY A 255 -6.00 -8.72 19.29
C GLY A 255 -6.87 -9.54 20.24
N GLU A 256 -8.18 -9.66 19.96
CA GLU A 256 -9.09 -10.50 20.73
C GLU A 256 -8.87 -12.02 20.58
N VAL A 257 -8.09 -12.46 19.58
CA VAL A 257 -7.78 -13.88 19.31
C VAL A 257 -6.43 -14.29 19.93
N LEU A 258 -5.58 -13.33 20.27
CA LEU A 258 -4.29 -13.57 20.92
C LEU A 258 -4.52 -13.87 22.42
N SER A 259 -4.23 -15.11 22.82
CA SER A 259 -4.30 -15.61 24.20
C SER A 259 -2.92 -15.85 24.79
#